data_AF-A0A809S2Y9-F1
#
_entry.id   AF-A0A809S2Y9-F1
#
_cell.length_a   1.000
_cell.length_b   1.000
_cell.length_c   1.000
_cell.angle_alpha   90.00
_cell.angle_beta   90.00
_cell.angle_gamma   90.00
#
_symmetry.space_group_name_H-M   'P 1'
#
loop_
_entity.id
_entity.type
_entity.pdbx_description
1 polymer ?
#
loop_
_entity_poly.entity_id
_entity_poly.type
_entity_poly.pdbx_seq_one_letter_code
_entity_poly.pdbx_strand_id
1 'polypeptide(L)'
;MQEELQYALRHTSKTELVVWGAASAGRFGSGLWRRGKSLYRIAKATGKLAYCEVREGIRAGQEGRLAEHGRDRASKVKAFGTKAATWIRDHAQELPSVARSLKDHPAEAAPRMLGATLGFLSGSGGFDANGGVLSPDMDLMFGIGAHRSVLTHTLILGAAAEATILSFAELAKIIHQKLPRDHDILWDHLASHGQNFAIGLATGYGVGLAYHLGVDATVQAAPLHGIPVPMPMEAHQAVMLGSSVAEVGVQARRLQSDSSSRALGNRGKP
;
A
#
# COMPACT_ATOMS: atom_id res chain seq x y z
N MET A 1 17.76 28.09 -4.58
CA MET A 1 17.22 26.87 -3.95
C MET A 1 17.34 26.81 -2.42
N GLN A 2 18.54 26.64 -1.81
CA GLN A 2 18.64 26.53 -0.33
C GLN A 2 18.17 27.80 0.40
N GLU A 3 18.62 28.97 -0.05
CA GLU A 3 18.25 30.26 0.54
C GLU A 3 16.75 30.56 0.39
N GLU A 4 16.16 30.20 -0.74
CA GLU A 4 14.72 30.34 -1.01
C GLU A 4 13.89 29.44 -0.08
N LEU A 5 14.33 28.20 0.14
CA LEU A 5 13.69 27.30 1.10
C LEU A 5 13.79 27.87 2.52
N GLN A 6 14.95 28.38 2.93
CA GLN A 6 15.09 29.03 4.23
C GLN A 6 14.21 30.27 4.35
N TYR A 7 14.10 31.07 3.29
CA TYR A 7 13.18 32.21 3.22
C TYR A 7 11.73 31.73 3.43
N ALA A 8 11.27 30.76 2.66
CA ALA A 8 9.90 30.24 2.76
C ALA A 8 9.60 29.64 4.14
N LEU A 9 10.55 28.91 4.74
CA LEU A 9 10.39 28.35 6.08
C LEU A 9 10.27 29.43 7.16
N ARG A 10 11.03 30.53 7.04
CA ARG A 10 10.92 31.68 7.96
C ARG A 10 9.59 32.44 7.81
N HIS A 11 9.00 32.41 6.62
CA HIS A 11 7.72 33.06 6.30
C HIS A 11 6.52 32.13 6.41
N THR A 12 6.73 30.86 6.78
CA THR A 12 5.66 29.92 7.10
C THR A 12 5.31 30.06 8.58
N SER A 13 4.05 30.34 8.87
CA SER A 13 3.63 30.51 10.27
C SER A 13 3.66 29.17 11.03
N LYS A 14 3.90 29.25 12.35
CA LYS A 14 3.78 28.08 13.23
C LYS A 14 2.40 27.44 13.14
N THR A 15 1.35 28.25 12.96
CA THR A 15 -0.02 27.77 12.80
C THR A 15 -0.18 26.91 11.55
N GLU A 16 0.36 27.34 10.40
CA GLU A 16 0.33 26.54 9.16
C GLU A 16 1.07 25.21 9.34
N LEU A 17 2.23 25.20 10.00
CA LEU A 17 2.97 23.98 10.30
C LEU A 17 2.22 23.04 11.26
N VAL A 18 1.53 23.58 12.26
CA VAL A 18 0.70 22.79 13.18
C VAL A 18 -0.50 22.18 12.45
N VAL A 19 -1.18 22.95 11.61
CA VAL A 19 -2.29 22.45 10.79
C VAL A 19 -1.81 21.35 9.84
N TRP A 20 -0.68 21.57 9.18
CA TRP A 20 -0.05 20.56 8.33
C TRP A 20 0.29 19.28 9.13
N GLY A 21 0.96 19.42 10.27
CA GLY A 21 1.37 18.31 11.12
C GLY A 21 0.17 17.52 11.68
N ALA A 22 -0.89 18.21 12.09
CA ALA A 22 -2.15 17.57 12.51
C ALA A 22 -2.81 16.80 11.36
N ALA A 23 -2.82 17.38 10.15
CA ALA A 23 -3.33 16.69 8.96
C ALA A 23 -2.47 15.46 8.60
N SER A 24 -1.14 15.54 8.74
CA SER A 24 -0.22 14.42 8.55
C SER A 24 -0.46 13.28 9.55
N ALA A 25 -0.61 13.61 10.84
CA ALA A 25 -0.97 12.64 11.86
C ALA A 25 -2.35 12.01 11.59
N GLY A 26 -3.32 12.81 11.15
CA GLY A 26 -4.64 12.33 10.74
C GLY A 26 -4.58 11.35 9.55
N ARG A 27 -3.72 11.61 8.56
CA ARG A 27 -3.48 10.70 7.43
C ARG A 27 -2.88 9.38 7.89
N PHE A 28 -1.86 9.43 8.76
CA PHE A 28 -1.24 8.25 9.34
C PHE A 28 -2.25 7.40 10.14
N GLY A 29 -2.99 8.03 11.07
CA GLY A 29 -4.02 7.37 11.86
C GLY A 29 -5.13 6.76 10.99
N SER A 30 -5.56 7.46 9.94
CA SER A 30 -6.53 6.92 8.97
C SER A 30 -5.98 5.73 8.20
N GLY A 31 -4.69 5.77 7.81
CA GLY A 31 -3.98 4.65 7.18
C GLY A 31 -3.93 3.42 8.09
N LEU A 32 -3.49 3.60 9.34
CA LEU A 32 -3.49 2.56 10.37
C LEU A 32 -4.88 1.98 10.58
N TRP A 33 -5.91 2.81 10.71
CA TRP A 33 -7.27 2.35 10.94
C TRP A 33 -7.80 1.49 9.80
N ARG A 34 -7.63 1.93 8.54
CA ARG A 34 -8.07 1.16 7.35
C ARG A 34 -7.40 -0.20 7.29
N ARG A 35 -6.07 -0.23 7.47
CA ARG A 35 -5.27 -1.46 7.42
C ARG A 35 -5.57 -2.37 8.61
N GLY A 36 -5.69 -1.83 9.82
CA GLY A 36 -6.06 -2.59 11.02
C GLY A 36 -7.44 -3.23 10.90
N LYS A 37 -8.44 -2.51 10.35
CA LYS A 37 -9.76 -3.06 10.09
C LYS A 37 -9.73 -4.20 9.07
N SER A 38 -8.90 -4.08 8.03
CA SER A 38 -8.69 -5.16 7.05
C SER A 38 -8.03 -6.38 7.70
N LEU A 39 -6.96 -6.17 8.47
CA LEU A 39 -6.27 -7.24 9.20
C LEU A 39 -7.19 -7.95 10.18
N TYR A 40 -8.02 -7.22 10.93
CA TYR A 40 -9.01 -7.81 11.82
C TYR A 40 -10.02 -8.71 11.07
N ARG A 41 -10.50 -8.26 9.91
CA ARG A 41 -11.42 -9.06 9.08
C ARG A 41 -10.75 -10.33 8.54
N ILE A 42 -9.50 -10.22 8.09
CA ILE A 42 -8.70 -11.34 7.62
C ILE A 42 -8.44 -12.31 8.76
N ALA A 43 -7.98 -11.84 9.92
CA ALA A 43 -7.74 -12.66 11.10
C ALA A 43 -9.01 -13.39 11.57
N LYS A 44 -10.16 -12.72 11.56
CA LYS A 44 -11.45 -13.35 11.89
C LYS A 44 -11.83 -14.44 10.88
N ALA A 45 -11.60 -14.21 9.59
CA ALA A 45 -11.86 -15.21 8.54
C ALA A 45 -10.91 -16.41 8.66
N THR A 46 -9.61 -16.15 8.81
CA THR A 46 -8.58 -17.18 8.99
C THR A 46 -8.79 -17.96 10.28
N GLY A 47 -9.16 -17.31 11.39
CA GLY A 47 -9.45 -17.98 12.66
C GLY A 47 -10.63 -18.94 12.57
N LYS A 48 -11.69 -18.55 11.84
CA LYS A 48 -12.82 -19.45 11.53
C LYS A 48 -12.38 -20.65 10.69
N LEU A 49 -11.53 -20.42 9.68
CA LEU A 49 -11.01 -21.48 8.83
C LEU A 49 -10.11 -22.44 9.61
N ALA A 50 -9.19 -21.91 10.43
CA ALA A 50 -8.30 -22.70 11.28
C ALA A 50 -9.09 -23.54 12.29
N TYR A 51 -10.13 -22.97 12.92
CA TYR A 51 -11.00 -23.72 13.83
C TYR A 51 -11.74 -24.86 13.14
N CYS A 52 -12.33 -24.61 11.97
CA CYS A 52 -12.95 -25.66 11.17
C CYS A 52 -11.93 -26.73 10.75
N GLU A 53 -10.74 -26.31 10.32
CA GLU A 53 -9.67 -27.19 9.85
C GLU A 53 -9.17 -28.12 10.97
N VAL A 54 -8.95 -27.60 12.18
CA VAL A 54 -8.56 -28.43 13.34
C VAL A 54 -9.62 -29.48 13.63
N ARG A 55 -10.90 -29.09 13.59
CA ARG A 55 -12.02 -30.00 13.86
C ARG A 55 -12.15 -31.09 12.78
N GLU A 56 -12.06 -30.72 11.50
CA GLU A 56 -12.12 -31.67 10.38
C GLU A 56 -10.87 -32.57 10.33
N GLY A 57 -9.69 -32.06 10.72
CA GLY A 57 -8.46 -32.83 10.80
C GLY A 57 -8.49 -33.89 11.90
N ILE A 58 -9.02 -33.56 13.09
CA ILE A 58 -9.26 -34.54 14.17
C ILE A 58 -10.20 -35.64 13.68
N ARG A 59 -11.28 -35.27 12.99
CA ARG A 59 -12.26 -36.21 12.45
C ARG A 59 -11.66 -37.11 11.37
N ALA A 60 -10.89 -36.54 10.43
CA ALA A 60 -10.20 -37.31 9.40
C ALA A 60 -9.15 -38.26 9.99
N GLY A 61 -8.50 -37.88 11.10
CA GLY A 61 -7.61 -38.74 11.87
C GLY A 61 -8.34 -39.93 12.49
N GLN A 62 -9.49 -39.67 13.14
CA GLN A 62 -10.35 -40.71 13.70
C GLN A 62 -10.88 -41.69 12.64
N GLU A 63 -11.12 -41.20 11.42
CA GLU A 63 -11.69 -41.98 10.32
C GLU A 63 -10.61 -42.59 9.38
N GLY A 64 -9.31 -42.40 9.67
CA GLY A 64 -8.21 -42.94 8.84
C GLY A 64 -8.06 -42.26 7.47
N ARG A 65 -8.68 -41.10 7.26
CA ARG A 65 -8.72 -40.37 5.96
C ARG A 65 -7.72 -39.22 5.85
N LEU A 66 -6.64 -39.26 6.63
CA LEU A 66 -5.64 -38.17 6.69
C LEU A 66 -5.03 -37.83 5.31
N ALA A 67 -4.80 -38.83 4.45
CA ALA A 67 -4.25 -38.62 3.11
C ALA A 67 -5.25 -37.95 2.14
N GLU A 68 -6.55 -38.16 2.34
CA GLU A 68 -7.62 -37.49 1.60
C GLU A 68 -7.79 -36.05 2.09
N HIS A 69 -7.78 -35.87 3.41
CA HIS A 69 -7.84 -34.56 4.05
C HIS A 69 -6.64 -33.67 3.63
N GLY A 70 -5.43 -34.22 3.55
CA GLY A 70 -4.25 -33.50 3.06
C GLY A 70 -4.34 -33.07 1.59
N ARG A 71 -4.94 -33.90 0.73
CA ARG A 71 -5.17 -33.55 -0.69
C ARG A 71 -6.26 -32.49 -0.87
N ASP A 72 -7.36 -32.63 -0.14
CA ASP A 72 -8.45 -31.65 -0.10
C ASP A 72 -7.94 -30.29 0.42
N ARG A 73 -7.10 -30.31 1.46
CA ARG A 73 -6.42 -29.14 2.03
C ARG A 73 -5.54 -28.42 1.01
N ALA A 74 -4.68 -29.13 0.28
CA ALA A 74 -3.85 -28.54 -0.77
C ALA A 74 -4.68 -27.90 -1.89
N SER A 75 -5.82 -28.49 -2.24
CA SER A 75 -6.73 -27.96 -3.26
C SER A 75 -7.41 -26.64 -2.84
N LYS A 76 -7.81 -26.51 -1.57
CA LYS A 76 -8.43 -25.30 -1.00
C LYS A 76 -7.46 -24.12 -0.97
N VAL A 77 -6.20 -24.38 -0.63
CA VAL A 77 -5.12 -23.37 -0.66
C VAL A 77 -4.88 -22.88 -2.08
N LYS A 78 -4.74 -23.80 -3.04
CA LYS A 78 -4.61 -23.46 -4.46
C LYS A 78 -5.81 -22.67 -4.97
N ALA A 79 -7.02 -23.02 -4.56
CA ALA A 79 -8.24 -22.30 -4.93
C ALA A 79 -8.28 -20.87 -4.35
N PHE A 80 -7.83 -20.67 -3.11
CA PHE A 80 -7.73 -19.33 -2.51
C PHE A 80 -6.66 -18.48 -3.20
N GLY A 81 -5.48 -19.06 -3.44
CA GLY A 81 -4.40 -18.47 -4.25
C GLY A 81 -4.88 -18.04 -5.64
N THR A 82 -5.61 -18.94 -6.31
CA THR A 82 -6.15 -18.69 -7.66
C THR A 82 -7.21 -17.59 -7.63
N LYS A 83 -8.15 -17.59 -6.67
CA LYS A 83 -9.16 -16.53 -6.55
C LYS A 83 -8.54 -15.15 -6.31
N ALA A 84 -7.52 -15.06 -5.47
CA ALA A 84 -6.82 -13.80 -5.25
C ALA A 84 -6.06 -13.34 -6.52
N ALA A 85 -5.38 -14.25 -7.21
CA ALA A 85 -4.68 -13.96 -8.46
C ALA A 85 -5.65 -13.52 -9.58
N THR A 86 -6.82 -14.17 -9.70
CA THR A 86 -7.87 -13.77 -10.65
C THR A 86 -8.42 -12.39 -10.29
N TRP A 87 -8.68 -12.11 -9.01
CA TRP A 87 -9.13 -10.79 -8.57
C TRP A 87 -8.11 -9.69 -8.92
N ILE A 88 -6.81 -9.92 -8.69
CA ILE A 88 -5.73 -8.99 -9.09
C ILE A 88 -5.75 -8.77 -10.60
N ARG A 89 -5.88 -9.84 -11.39
CA ARG A 89 -5.92 -9.79 -12.85
C ARG A 89 -7.12 -8.99 -13.37
N ASP A 90 -8.31 -9.26 -12.83
CA ASP A 90 -9.56 -8.63 -13.26
C ASP A 90 -9.53 -7.12 -12.95
N HIS A 91 -8.92 -6.71 -11.83
CA HIS A 91 -8.77 -5.29 -11.49
C HIS A 91 -7.57 -4.65 -12.20
N ALA A 92 -6.59 -5.42 -12.64
CA ALA A 92 -5.52 -4.93 -13.52
C ALA A 92 -6.04 -4.59 -14.93
N GLN A 93 -7.13 -5.20 -15.39
CA GLN A 93 -7.77 -4.88 -16.67
C GLN A 93 -8.49 -3.52 -16.69
N GLU A 94 -8.53 -2.78 -15.57
CA GLU A 94 -8.97 -1.38 -15.52
C GLU A 94 -7.85 -0.38 -15.93
N LEU A 95 -6.62 -0.88 -16.17
CA LEU A 95 -5.47 -0.12 -16.69
C LEU A 95 -5.58 0.48 -18.11
N PRO A 96 -6.49 0.09 -19.03
CA PRO A 96 -6.69 0.75 -20.33
C PRO A 96 -7.03 2.25 -20.21
N SER A 97 -7.49 2.67 -19.04
CA SER A 97 -7.66 4.08 -18.66
C SER A 97 -6.35 4.88 -18.67
N VAL A 98 -5.20 4.24 -18.41
CA VAL A 98 -3.89 4.88 -18.28
C VAL A 98 -3.36 5.35 -19.64
N ALA A 99 -3.46 4.51 -20.68
CA ALA A 99 -3.04 4.88 -22.03
C ALA A 99 -3.90 6.03 -22.60
N ARG A 100 -5.20 6.03 -22.32
CA ARG A 100 -6.09 7.15 -22.67
C ARG A 100 -5.76 8.39 -21.85
N SER A 101 -5.56 8.26 -20.54
CA SER A 101 -5.22 9.39 -19.67
C SER A 101 -3.88 10.03 -20.04
N LEU A 102 -2.89 9.25 -20.48
CA LEU A 102 -1.63 9.78 -21.03
C LEU A 102 -1.84 10.52 -22.34
N LYS A 103 -2.70 10.00 -23.21
CA LYS A 103 -2.99 10.60 -24.51
C LYS A 103 -3.77 11.92 -24.34
N ASP A 104 -4.76 11.92 -23.47
CA ASP A 104 -5.74 13.01 -23.34
C ASP A 104 -5.25 14.08 -22.33
N HIS A 105 -4.48 13.69 -21.30
CA HIS A 105 -4.00 14.58 -20.24
C HIS A 105 -2.54 14.28 -19.81
N PRO A 106 -1.55 14.39 -20.72
CA PRO A 106 -0.17 13.97 -20.46
C PRO A 106 0.50 14.71 -19.29
N ALA A 107 0.26 16.01 -19.13
CA ALA A 107 0.85 16.83 -18.07
C ALA A 107 0.40 16.42 -16.64
N GLU A 108 -0.74 15.74 -16.53
CA GLU A 108 -1.24 15.20 -15.26
C GLU A 108 -0.93 13.71 -15.10
N ALA A 109 -1.08 12.95 -16.19
CA ALA A 109 -0.93 11.51 -16.20
C ALA A 109 0.54 11.09 -16.08
N ALA A 110 1.47 11.77 -16.76
CA ALA A 110 2.87 11.38 -16.78
C ALA A 110 3.55 11.49 -15.40
N PRO A 111 3.43 12.59 -14.64
CA PRO A 111 3.99 12.65 -13.28
C PRO A 111 3.38 11.59 -12.36
N ARG A 112 2.07 11.36 -12.46
CA ARG A 112 1.38 10.35 -11.67
C ARG A 112 1.86 8.93 -11.99
N MET A 113 2.06 8.61 -13.26
CA MET A 113 2.57 7.31 -13.68
C MET A 113 4.01 7.11 -13.24
N LEU A 114 4.88 8.11 -13.43
CA LEU A 114 6.26 8.04 -12.95
C LEU A 114 6.30 7.79 -11.44
N GLY A 115 5.51 8.55 -10.67
CA GLY A 115 5.33 8.32 -9.24
C GLY A 115 4.87 6.88 -8.97
N ALA A 116 3.82 6.40 -9.64
CA ALA A 116 3.31 5.05 -9.45
C ALA A 116 4.33 3.96 -9.76
N THR A 117 5.14 4.10 -10.81
CA THR A 117 6.20 3.16 -11.14
C THR A 117 7.28 3.13 -10.07
N LEU A 118 7.78 4.30 -9.66
CA LEU A 118 8.80 4.40 -8.60
C LEU A 118 8.26 3.87 -7.26
N GLY A 119 7.01 4.18 -6.97
CA GLY A 119 6.32 3.71 -5.77
C GLY A 119 6.20 2.21 -5.78
N PHE A 120 5.76 1.63 -6.90
CA PHE A 120 5.65 0.19 -7.09
C PHE A 120 6.99 -0.50 -6.85
N LEU A 121 8.05 -0.06 -7.52
CA LEU A 121 9.38 -0.65 -7.37
C LEU A 121 9.90 -0.55 -5.92
N SER A 122 9.61 0.56 -5.25
CA SER A 122 9.99 0.78 -3.84
C SER A 122 9.21 -0.14 -2.90
N GLY A 123 7.89 -0.24 -3.07
CA GLY A 123 7.03 -1.04 -2.21
C GLY A 123 7.09 -2.54 -2.50
N SER A 124 7.40 -2.93 -3.73
CA SER A 124 7.54 -4.34 -4.12
C SER A 124 8.86 -4.94 -3.66
N GLY A 125 9.90 -4.12 -3.50
CA GLY A 125 11.26 -4.61 -3.36
C GLY A 125 11.83 -5.12 -4.70
N GLY A 126 11.53 -4.43 -5.81
CA GLY A 126 11.95 -4.88 -7.15
C GLY A 126 11.07 -6.00 -7.72
N PHE A 127 11.54 -6.64 -8.80
CA PHE A 127 10.79 -7.70 -9.51
C PHE A 127 10.87 -9.06 -8.82
N ASP A 128 11.89 -9.30 -8.01
CA ASP A 128 12.07 -10.53 -7.24
C ASP A 128 11.39 -10.47 -5.85
N ALA A 129 10.84 -9.29 -5.52
CA ALA A 129 10.23 -8.94 -4.26
C ALA A 129 11.17 -9.02 -3.05
N ASN A 130 12.48 -8.88 -3.24
CA ASN A 130 13.48 -9.09 -2.18
C ASN A 130 14.34 -7.85 -1.85
N GLY A 131 14.11 -6.67 -2.45
CA GLY A 131 14.98 -5.54 -2.18
C GLY A 131 14.56 -4.14 -2.62
N GLY A 132 14.73 -3.18 -1.70
CA GLY A 132 14.73 -1.74 -1.92
C GLY A 132 15.10 -0.99 -0.64
N VAL A 133 15.71 0.19 -0.73
CA VAL A 133 16.06 1.03 0.46
C VAL A 133 14.82 1.45 1.26
N LEU A 134 13.63 1.38 0.65
CA LEU A 134 12.32 1.58 1.29
C LEU A 134 11.45 0.32 1.21
N SER A 135 12.02 -0.85 0.89
CA SER A 135 11.26 -2.09 0.86
C SER A 135 10.99 -2.58 2.29
N PRO A 136 9.96 -3.41 2.47
CA PRO A 136 9.73 -4.08 3.75
C PRO A 136 10.92 -4.91 4.26
N ASP A 137 11.93 -5.17 3.41
CA ASP A 137 13.16 -5.92 3.74
C ASP A 137 14.25 -5.08 4.42
N MET A 138 14.00 -3.78 4.66
CA MET A 138 14.86 -2.93 5.48
C MET A 138 14.99 -3.43 6.94
N ASP A 139 14.23 -4.48 7.29
CA ASP A 139 14.28 -5.29 8.49
C ASP A 139 15.65 -5.95 8.74
N LEU A 140 16.51 -6.09 7.72
CA LEU A 140 17.92 -6.46 7.94
C LEU A 140 18.69 -5.43 8.80
N MET A 141 18.22 -4.17 8.87
CA MET A 141 18.80 -3.13 9.75
C MET A 141 18.12 -3.04 11.13
N PHE A 142 16.88 -3.51 11.29
CA PHE A 142 16.13 -3.46 12.57
C PHE A 142 16.03 -4.81 13.30
N GLY A 143 16.56 -5.88 12.71
CA GLY A 143 16.72 -7.19 13.33
C GLY A 143 16.11 -8.33 12.49
N ILE A 144 16.85 -9.44 12.39
CA ILE A 144 16.54 -10.64 11.58
C ILE A 144 15.14 -11.26 11.89
N GLY A 145 14.52 -10.92 13.02
CA GLY A 145 13.20 -11.43 13.44
C GLY A 145 11.97 -10.62 13.03
N ALA A 146 12.13 -9.50 12.31
CA ALA A 146 11.01 -8.65 11.86
C ALA A 146 10.51 -8.96 10.44
N HIS A 147 11.36 -9.59 9.62
CA HIS A 147 11.04 -9.99 8.25
C HIS A 147 9.76 -10.82 8.22
N ARG A 148 8.81 -10.49 7.33
CA ARG A 148 7.48 -11.11 7.24
C ARG A 148 6.61 -10.93 8.49
N SER A 149 6.60 -9.74 9.08
CA SER A 149 5.57 -9.31 10.03
C SER A 149 4.55 -8.42 9.36
N VAL A 150 3.29 -8.85 9.31
CA VAL A 150 2.20 -8.06 8.72
C VAL A 150 1.99 -6.73 9.46
N LEU A 151 2.32 -6.68 10.75
CA LEU A 151 2.23 -5.46 11.55
C LEU A 151 3.29 -4.43 11.14
N THR A 152 4.53 -4.85 10.88
CA THR A 152 5.60 -3.94 10.45
C THR A 152 5.51 -3.65 8.94
N HIS A 153 5.41 -4.69 8.12
CA HIS A 153 5.47 -4.62 6.65
C HIS A 153 4.25 -3.94 6.06
N THR A 154 3.05 -4.18 6.60
CA THR A 154 1.81 -3.72 5.97
C THR A 154 1.15 -2.58 6.72
N LEU A 155 0.95 -2.75 8.02
CA LEU A 155 0.16 -1.84 8.83
C LEU A 155 0.93 -0.54 9.08
N ILE A 156 2.11 -0.63 9.71
CA ILE A 156 2.88 0.55 10.13
C ILE A 156 3.61 1.16 8.94
N LEU A 157 4.44 0.38 8.23
CA LEU A 157 5.24 0.91 7.11
C LEU A 157 4.34 1.43 5.97
N GLY A 158 3.30 0.67 5.62
CA GLY A 158 2.35 1.08 4.59
C GLY A 158 1.54 2.34 4.94
N ALA A 159 1.22 2.58 6.23
CA ALA A 159 0.56 3.80 6.66
C ALA A 159 1.54 4.98 6.77
N ALA A 160 2.76 4.74 7.26
CA ALA A 160 3.81 5.74 7.41
C ALA A 160 4.27 6.25 6.04
N ALA A 161 4.57 5.36 5.09
CA ALA A 161 4.97 5.74 3.73
C ALA A 161 3.89 6.58 3.06
N GLU A 162 2.63 6.14 3.10
CA GLU A 162 1.49 6.87 2.56
C GLU A 162 1.36 8.28 3.17
N ALA A 163 1.40 8.36 4.51
CA ALA A 163 1.27 9.62 5.21
C ALA A 163 2.43 10.57 4.89
N THR A 164 3.68 10.07 4.87
CA THR A 164 4.88 10.84 4.56
C THR A 164 4.84 11.37 3.14
N ILE A 165 4.59 10.52 2.15
CA ILE A 165 4.55 10.91 0.73
C ILE A 165 3.53 12.03 0.50
N LEU A 166 2.30 11.85 1.00
CA LEU A 166 1.24 12.84 0.80
C LEU A 166 1.48 14.11 1.63
N SER A 167 2.02 13.98 2.84
CA SER A 167 2.32 15.13 3.68
C SER A 167 3.44 15.97 3.10
N PHE A 168 4.44 15.34 2.47
CA PHE A 168 5.52 16.06 1.81
C PHE A 168 5.01 16.88 0.62
N ALA A 169 4.11 16.33 -0.19
CA ALA A 169 3.50 17.08 -1.29
C ALA A 169 2.70 18.29 -0.81
N GLU A 170 1.94 18.14 0.29
CA GLU A 170 1.23 19.28 0.88
C GLU A 170 2.18 20.30 1.53
N LEU A 171 3.27 19.85 2.15
CA LEU A 171 4.29 20.75 2.69
C LEU A 171 4.94 21.55 1.57
N ALA A 172 5.26 20.90 0.44
CA ALA A 172 5.84 21.56 -0.72
C ALA A 172 4.92 22.67 -1.26
N LYS A 173 3.59 22.48 -1.25
CA LYS A 173 2.63 23.55 -1.61
C LYS A 173 2.63 24.70 -0.62
N ILE A 174 2.65 24.41 0.69
CA ILE A 174 2.72 25.46 1.73
C ILE A 174 4.00 26.27 1.56
N ILE A 175 5.14 25.60 1.36
CA ILE A 175 6.44 26.24 1.12
C ILE A 175 6.41 27.09 -0.16
N HIS A 176 5.87 26.55 -1.26
CA HIS A 176 5.77 27.25 -2.54
C HIS A 176 5.07 28.60 -2.42
N GLN A 177 3.97 28.65 -1.64
CA GLN A 177 3.22 29.88 -1.39
C GLN A 177 3.99 30.96 -0.61
N LYS A 178 5.14 30.62 -0.01
CA LYS A 178 5.97 31.53 0.80
C LYS A 178 7.33 31.83 0.14
N LEU A 179 7.57 31.36 -1.08
CA LEU A 179 8.80 31.64 -1.80
C LEU A 179 8.93 33.14 -2.13
N PRO A 180 10.17 33.66 -2.28
CA PRO A 180 10.38 35.01 -2.77
C PRO A 180 9.84 35.17 -4.20
N ARG A 181 9.58 36.40 -4.67
CA ARG A 181 9.03 36.64 -6.01
C ARG A 181 9.91 36.07 -7.13
N ASP A 182 11.23 36.21 -6.99
CA ASP A 182 12.22 35.77 -7.98
C ASP A 182 12.81 34.39 -7.62
N HIS A 183 11.95 33.41 -7.33
CA HIS A 183 12.38 32.06 -6.99
C HIS A 183 12.66 31.19 -8.22
N ASP A 184 13.44 30.13 -8.03
CA ASP A 184 13.73 29.13 -9.06
C ASP A 184 12.46 28.43 -9.60
N ILE A 185 12.33 28.36 -10.92
CA ILE A 185 11.19 27.76 -11.63
C ILE A 185 10.96 26.28 -11.29
N LEU A 186 11.98 25.58 -10.77
CA LEU A 186 11.80 24.22 -10.27
C LEU A 186 10.72 24.14 -9.18
N TRP A 187 10.57 25.17 -8.35
CA TRP A 187 9.53 25.19 -7.31
C TRP A 187 8.13 25.23 -7.91
N ASP A 188 7.93 25.95 -9.01
CA ASP A 188 6.66 25.97 -9.74
C ASP A 188 6.33 24.59 -10.32
N HIS A 189 7.32 23.89 -10.87
CA HIS A 189 7.15 22.53 -11.36
C HIS A 189 6.82 21.55 -10.23
N LEU A 190 7.48 21.67 -9.07
CA LEU A 190 7.19 20.86 -7.88
C LEU A 190 5.77 21.13 -7.36
N ALA A 191 5.33 22.38 -7.31
CA ALA A 191 4.00 22.74 -6.85
C ALA A 191 2.89 22.29 -7.81
N SER A 192 3.10 22.43 -9.13
CA SER A 192 2.13 22.11 -10.16
C SER A 192 1.98 20.60 -10.41
N HIS A 193 3.08 19.84 -10.37
CA HIS A 193 3.07 18.41 -10.71
C HIS A 193 3.30 17.48 -9.50
N GLY A 194 3.85 17.99 -8.40
CA GLY A 194 4.25 17.21 -7.24
C GLY A 194 3.08 16.48 -6.57
N GLN A 195 1.87 17.04 -6.59
CA GLN A 195 0.70 16.36 -6.05
C GLN A 195 0.34 15.10 -6.86
N ASN A 196 0.33 15.21 -8.18
CA ASN A 196 0.03 14.08 -9.06
C ASN A 196 1.09 13.00 -8.92
N PHE A 197 2.36 13.41 -8.88
CA PHE A 197 3.47 12.51 -8.60
C PHE A 197 3.33 11.80 -7.25
N ALA A 198 3.04 12.52 -6.16
CA ALA A 198 2.90 11.95 -4.82
C ALA A 198 1.70 11.01 -4.68
N ILE A 199 0.56 11.34 -5.31
CA ILE A 199 -0.59 10.42 -5.38
C ILE A 199 -0.19 9.15 -6.12
N GLY A 200 0.49 9.30 -7.25
CA GLY A 200 1.07 8.18 -8.00
C GLY A 200 1.97 7.33 -7.12
N LEU A 201 2.96 7.95 -6.48
CA LEU A 201 3.95 7.33 -5.61
C LEU A 201 3.31 6.56 -4.46
N ALA A 202 2.37 7.17 -3.73
CA ALA A 202 1.66 6.50 -2.64
C ALA A 202 0.79 5.32 -3.14
N THR A 203 0.16 5.47 -4.29
CA THR A 203 -0.67 4.41 -4.90
C THR A 203 0.21 3.24 -5.35
N GLY A 204 1.28 3.55 -6.10
CA GLY A 204 2.27 2.60 -6.58
C GLY A 204 2.90 1.84 -5.42
N TYR A 205 3.29 2.54 -4.36
CA TYR A 205 3.83 1.93 -3.14
C TYR A 205 2.87 0.93 -2.51
N GLY A 206 1.59 1.29 -2.38
CA GLY A 206 0.57 0.35 -1.88
C GLY A 206 0.40 -0.87 -2.80
N VAL A 207 0.38 -0.69 -4.12
CA VAL A 207 0.30 -1.82 -5.07
C VAL A 207 1.56 -2.69 -5.03
N GLY A 208 2.74 -2.08 -4.90
CA GLY A 208 4.01 -2.79 -4.75
C GLY A 208 4.03 -3.63 -3.48
N LEU A 209 3.58 -3.07 -2.36
CA LEU A 209 3.42 -3.79 -1.11
C LEU A 209 2.44 -4.97 -1.25
N ALA A 210 1.33 -4.77 -1.95
CA ALA A 210 0.40 -5.85 -2.25
C ALA A 210 1.05 -6.97 -3.07
N TYR A 211 1.86 -6.61 -4.07
CA TYR A 211 2.62 -7.56 -4.88
C TYR A 211 3.60 -8.36 -4.00
N HIS A 212 4.40 -7.67 -3.19
CA HIS A 212 5.36 -8.30 -2.27
C HIS A 212 4.68 -9.32 -1.35
N LEU A 213 3.58 -8.94 -0.69
CA LEU A 213 2.79 -9.87 0.14
C LEU A 213 2.22 -11.05 -0.64
N GLY A 214 1.85 -10.84 -1.91
CA GLY A 214 1.38 -11.90 -2.78
C GLY A 214 2.48 -12.91 -3.10
N VAL A 215 3.68 -12.42 -3.39
CA VAL A 215 4.88 -13.25 -3.64
C VAL A 215 5.25 -14.04 -2.38
N ASP A 216 5.31 -13.38 -1.22
CA ASP A 216 5.55 -14.03 0.08
C ASP A 216 4.48 -15.07 0.43
N ALA A 217 3.23 -14.86 0.03
CA ALA A 217 2.17 -15.83 0.27
C ALA A 217 2.23 -17.06 -0.64
N THR A 218 2.85 -16.97 -1.82
CA THR A 218 2.68 -17.96 -2.89
C THR A 218 3.97 -18.56 -3.43
N VAL A 219 4.96 -17.73 -3.76
CA VAL A 219 6.23 -18.13 -4.37
C VAL A 219 7.30 -18.33 -3.31
N GLN A 220 7.35 -17.43 -2.32
CA GLN A 220 8.35 -17.44 -1.25
C GLN A 220 7.71 -17.74 0.12
N ALA A 221 6.82 -18.74 0.14
CA ALA A 221 6.01 -19.09 1.31
C ALA A 221 6.84 -19.34 2.56
N ALA A 222 6.57 -18.55 3.61
CA ALA A 222 7.16 -18.73 4.93
C ALA A 222 6.20 -18.26 6.04
N PRO A 223 6.44 -18.66 7.31
CA PRO A 223 5.60 -18.25 8.42
C PRO A 223 5.70 -16.74 8.67
N LEU A 224 4.61 -16.15 9.13
CA LEU A 224 4.61 -14.79 9.66
C LEU A 224 5.29 -14.74 11.01
N HIS A 225 6.13 -13.75 11.21
CA HIS A 225 6.76 -13.46 12.50
C HIS A 225 5.87 -12.53 13.36
N GLY A 226 6.00 -12.65 14.69
CA GLY A 226 5.32 -11.77 15.64
C GLY A 226 3.84 -12.09 15.92
N ILE A 227 3.34 -13.24 15.48
CA ILE A 227 2.00 -13.72 15.84
C ILE A 227 2.09 -14.57 17.12
N PRO A 228 1.43 -14.21 18.23
CA PRO A 228 1.54 -14.91 19.52
C PRO A 228 0.73 -16.23 19.57
N VAL A 229 0.31 -16.74 18.42
CA VAL A 229 -0.53 -17.94 18.29
C VAL A 229 0.10 -18.87 17.24
N PRO A 230 0.39 -20.13 17.58
CA PRO A 230 0.83 -21.12 16.60
C PRO A 230 -0.24 -21.29 15.54
N MET A 231 0.14 -21.21 14.26
CA MET A 231 -0.79 -21.43 13.16
C MET A 231 -0.09 -22.21 12.04
N PRO A 232 -0.82 -23.02 11.27
CA PRO A 232 -0.22 -23.74 10.17
C PRO A 232 0.18 -22.78 9.03
N MET A 233 1.11 -23.20 8.18
CA MET A 233 1.65 -22.38 7.08
C MET A 233 0.57 -21.73 6.22
N GLU A 234 -0.50 -22.46 5.95
CA GLU A 234 -1.62 -22.02 5.14
C GLU A 234 -2.36 -20.83 5.78
N ALA A 235 -2.42 -20.79 7.11
CA ALA A 235 -3.01 -19.69 7.83
C ALA A 235 -2.10 -18.44 7.73
N HIS A 236 -0.78 -18.61 7.75
CA HIS A 236 0.17 -17.52 7.46
C HIS A 236 -0.01 -16.99 6.03
N GLN A 237 -0.04 -17.89 5.04
CA GLN A 237 -0.28 -17.54 3.63
C GLN A 237 -1.63 -16.88 3.40
N ALA A 238 -2.69 -17.35 4.07
CA ALA A 238 -4.02 -16.75 3.97
C ALA A 238 -4.06 -15.34 4.54
N VAL A 239 -3.34 -15.08 5.64
CA VAL A 239 -3.22 -13.73 6.20
C VAL A 239 -2.44 -12.82 5.26
N MET A 240 -1.31 -13.27 4.72
CA MET A 240 -0.51 -12.48 3.77
C MET A 240 -1.28 -12.17 2.48
N LEU A 241 -1.89 -13.18 1.87
CA LEU A 241 -2.65 -13.01 0.64
C LEU A 241 -3.93 -12.19 0.86
N GLY A 242 -4.61 -12.39 1.99
CA GLY A 242 -5.73 -11.53 2.39
C GLY A 242 -5.30 -10.07 2.54
N SER A 243 -4.10 -9.83 3.09
CA SER A 243 -3.55 -8.49 3.27
C SER A 243 -3.15 -7.87 1.92
N SER A 244 -2.58 -8.65 1.01
CA SER A 244 -2.32 -8.27 -0.39
C SER A 244 -3.60 -7.77 -1.07
N VAL A 245 -4.67 -8.57 -1.06
CA VAL A 245 -5.97 -8.18 -1.65
C VAL A 245 -6.56 -6.94 -0.99
N ALA A 246 -6.49 -6.86 0.34
CA ALA A 246 -6.99 -5.70 1.07
C ALA A 246 -6.23 -4.42 0.70
N GLU A 247 -4.93 -4.50 0.48
CA GLU A 247 -4.08 -3.37 0.10
C GLU A 247 -4.48 -2.84 -1.29
N VAL A 248 -4.60 -3.71 -2.29
CA VAL A 248 -5.10 -3.31 -3.61
C VAL A 248 -6.48 -2.67 -3.50
N GLY A 249 -7.38 -3.24 -2.69
CA GLY A 249 -8.72 -2.67 -2.48
C GLY A 249 -8.72 -1.27 -1.85
N VAL A 250 -7.72 -0.95 -1.02
CA VAL A 250 -7.53 0.41 -0.49
C VAL A 250 -7.08 1.36 -1.61
N GLN A 251 -6.15 0.93 -2.46
CA GLN A 251 -5.64 1.76 -3.55
C GLN A 251 -6.70 2.00 -4.64
N ALA A 252 -7.51 0.99 -4.98
CA ALA A 252 -8.62 1.14 -5.92
C ALA A 252 -9.63 2.21 -5.46
N ARG A 253 -10.02 2.18 -4.18
CA ARG A 253 -10.93 3.19 -3.59
C ARG A 253 -10.34 4.61 -3.63
N ARG A 254 -9.02 4.75 -3.43
CA ARG A 254 -8.33 6.05 -3.54
C ARG A 254 -8.46 6.61 -4.95
N LEU A 255 -8.16 5.80 -5.96
CA LEU A 255 -8.25 6.19 -7.36
C LEU A 255 -9.67 6.64 -7.73
N GLN A 256 -10.70 5.92 -7.25
CA GLN A 256 -12.11 6.28 -7.44
C GLN A 256 -12.50 7.59 -6.73
N SER A 257 -12.00 7.82 -5.51
CA SER A 257 -12.29 9.08 -4.78
C SER A 257 -11.66 10.30 -5.44
N ASP A 258 -10.44 10.15 -5.97
CA ASP A 258 -9.72 11.23 -6.65
C ASP A 258 -10.35 11.55 -8.00
N SER A 259 -10.70 10.54 -8.81
CA SER A 259 -11.43 10.75 -10.07
C SER A 259 -12.78 11.45 -9.85
N SER A 260 -13.51 11.08 -8.80
CA SER A 260 -14.78 11.71 -8.44
C SER A 260 -14.61 13.17 -8.01
N SER A 261 -13.58 13.49 -7.22
CA SER A 261 -13.28 14.88 -6.82
C SER A 261 -12.90 15.77 -8.00
N ARG A 262 -12.17 15.24 -9.00
CA ARG A 262 -11.83 15.97 -10.23
C ARG A 262 -13.04 16.23 -11.10
N ALA A 263 -13.91 15.22 -11.27
CA ALA A 263 -15.15 15.36 -12.04
C ALA A 263 -16.09 16.42 -11.44
N LEU A 264 -16.12 16.55 -10.12
CA LEU A 264 -16.90 17.57 -9.41
C LEU A 264 -16.24 18.96 -9.47
N GLY A 265 -14.90 19.05 -9.36
CA GLY A 265 -14.16 20.30 -9.49
C GLY A 265 -14.28 20.96 -10.87
N ASN A 266 -14.41 20.16 -11.95
CA ASN A 266 -14.62 20.67 -13.31
C ASN A 266 -16.05 21.12 -13.60
N ARG A 267 -17.04 20.84 -12.75
CA ARG A 267 -18.42 21.34 -12.90
C ARG A 267 -18.66 22.69 -12.21
N GLY A 268 -17.66 23.23 -11.52
CA GLY A 268 -17.76 24.46 -10.72
C GLY A 268 -17.02 25.68 -11.29
N LYS A 269 -16.48 25.61 -12.51
CA LYS A 269 -15.92 26.77 -13.20
C LYS A 269 -16.84 27.17 -14.36
N PRO A 270 -17.56 28.31 -14.26
CA PRO A 270 -18.17 28.93 -15.43
C PRO A 270 -17.11 29.43 -16.41
#